data_AF-A0A0S8BJH4-F1
#
_entry.id   AF-A0A0S8BJH4-F1
#
_cell.length_a   1.000
_cell.length_b   1.000
_cell.length_c   1.000
_cell.angle_alpha   90.00
_cell.angle_beta   90.00
_cell.angle_gamma   90.00
#
_symmetry.space_group_name_H-M   'P 1'
#
loop_
_entity.id
_entity.type
_entity.pdbx_description
1 polymer ?
#
loop_
_entity_poly.entity_id
_entity_poly.type
_entity_poly.pdbx_seq_one_letter_code
_entity_poly.pdbx_strand_id
1 'polypeptide(L)' 'VYENRPSHGILQYRDKAFAVTYSDELEDDLIHLLTEMRDSMFEDELDRDHDEWVRCERCGVREYCRQRLA' A
#
# COMPACT_ATOMS: atom_id res chain seq x y z
N VAL A 1 -11.18 28.17 -11.43
CA VAL A 1 -11.04 27.61 -10.08
C VAL A 1 -10.64 26.14 -10.23
N TYR A 2 -9.34 25.87 -10.26
CA TYR A 2 -8.77 24.52 -10.38
C TYR A 2 -7.77 24.24 -9.23
N GLU A 3 -7.87 24.99 -8.13
CA GLU A 3 -6.88 25.05 -7.05
C GLU A 3 -7.39 24.46 -5.72
N ASN A 4 -8.63 23.96 -5.68
CA ASN A 4 -9.19 23.36 -4.48
C ASN A 4 -9.14 21.84 -4.58
N ARG A 5 -8.46 21.21 -3.61
CA ARG A 5 -8.47 19.75 -3.43
C ARG A 5 -9.91 19.26 -3.30
N PRO A 6 -10.34 18.24 -4.07
CA PRO A 6 -11.63 17.59 -3.85
C PRO A 6 -11.74 17.04 -2.43
N SER A 7 -12.94 17.01 -1.84
CA SER A 7 -13.12 16.44 -0.49
C SER A 7 -12.99 14.92 -0.43
N HIS A 8 -13.12 14.25 -1.58
CA HIS A 8 -13.03 12.80 -1.70
C HIS A 8 -12.68 12.39 -3.13
N GLY A 9 -12.15 11.16 -3.25
CA GLY A 9 -12.00 10.44 -4.52
C GLY A 9 -13.05 9.34 -4.67
N ILE A 10 -13.21 8.82 -5.89
CA ILE A 10 -14.06 7.66 -6.17
C ILE A 10 -13.20 6.46 -6.52
N LEU A 11 -13.34 5.39 -5.74
CA LEU A 11 -12.71 4.10 -6.02
C LEU A 11 -13.74 3.19 -6.70
N GLN A 12 -13.57 3.02 -8.01
CA GLN A 12 -14.54 2.34 -8.88
C GLN A 12 -14.11 0.89 -9.16
N TYR A 13 -14.98 -0.05 -8.81
CA TYR A 13 -14.95 -1.44 -9.24
C TYR A 13 -16.01 -1.71 -10.32
N ARG A 14 -16.06 -2.94 -10.84
CA ARG A 14 -16.99 -3.31 -11.92
C ARG A 14 -18.46 -3.06 -11.55
N ASP A 15 -18.84 -3.38 -10.33
CA ASP A 15 -20.21 -3.44 -9.84
C ASP A 15 -20.48 -2.45 -8.69
N LYS A 16 -19.44 -1.76 -8.19
CA LYS A 16 -19.55 -0.88 -7.03
C LYS A 16 -18.58 0.29 -7.10
N ALA A 17 -19.01 1.42 -6.54
CA ALA A 17 -18.18 2.60 -6.33
C ALA A 17 -18.15 2.94 -4.84
N PHE A 18 -17.00 3.42 -4.38
CA PHE A 18 -16.81 3.91 -3.02
C PHE A 18 -16.30 5.35 -3.06
N ALA A 19 -16.94 6.23 -2.30
CA ALA A 19 -16.39 7.56 -2.03
C ALA A 19 -15.40 7.44 -0.87
N VAL A 20 -14.16 7.88 -1.10
CA VAL A 20 -13.08 7.85 -0.10
C VAL A 20 -12.72 9.29 0.23
N THR A 21 -13.03 9.72 1.45
CA THR A 21 -12.67 11.05 1.96
C THR A 21 -11.15 11.21 1.97
N TYR A 22 -10.69 12.38 1.52
CA TYR A 22 -9.28 12.76 1.67
C TYR A 22 -9.06 13.35 3.06
N SER A 23 -8.86 12.49 4.05
CA SER A 23 -8.41 12.93 5.38
C SER A 23 -6.92 13.18 5.39
N ASP A 24 -6.47 14.07 6.28
CA ASP A 24 -5.04 14.32 6.49
C ASP A 24 -4.34 13.04 6.99
N GLU A 25 -4.99 12.23 7.82
CA GLU A 25 -4.47 10.93 8.28
C GLU A 25 -4.14 9.96 7.12
N LEU A 26 -5.03 9.83 6.14
CA LEU A 26 -4.77 8.97 4.97
C LEU A 26 -3.66 9.52 4.08
N GLU A 27 -3.49 10.85 4.05
CA GLU A 27 -2.37 11.47 3.32
C GLU A 27 -1.05 11.22 4.04
N ASP A 28 -1.01 11.43 5.35
CA ASP A 28 0.18 11.19 6.16
C ASP A 28 0.62 9.71 6.07
N ASP A 29 -0.32 8.78 6.23
CA ASP A 29 -0.06 7.34 6.09
C ASP A 29 0.50 6.99 4.70
N LEU A 30 -0.09 7.57 3.64
CA LEU A 30 0.37 7.34 2.28
C LEU A 30 1.78 7.90 2.04
N ILE A 31 2.04 9.13 2.48
CA ILE A 31 3.35 9.78 2.31
C ILE A 31 4.42 9.04 3.12
N HIS A 32 4.09 8.60 4.33
CA HIS A 32 4.97 7.79 5.16
C HIS A 32 5.33 6.47 4.46
N LEU A 33 4.32 5.72 3.99
CA LEU A 33 4.55 4.46 3.27
C LEU A 33 5.38 4.66 2.00
N LEU A 34 5.10 5.70 1.21
CA LEU A 34 5.87 5.99 0.00
C LEU A 34 7.32 6.38 0.31
N THR A 35 7.56 7.02 1.44
CA THR A 35 8.91 7.36 1.91
C THR A 35 9.65 6.10 2.31
N GLU A 36 9.04 5.26 3.14
CA GLU A 36 9.59 3.95 3.54
C GLU A 36 9.95 3.11 2.32
N MET A 37 9.02 2.96 1.36
CA MET A 37 9.27 2.21 0.13
C MET A 37 10.47 2.74 -0.66
N ARG A 38 10.66 4.07 -0.73
CA ARG A 38 11.78 4.69 -1.45
C ARG A 38 13.10 4.49 -0.72
N ASP A 39 13.11 4.60 0.60
CA ASP A 39 14.31 4.39 1.40
C ASP A 39 14.74 2.93 1.34
N SER A 40 13.79 2.00 1.44
CA SER A 40 14.00 0.56 1.31
C SER A 40 14.55 0.12 -0.05
N MET A 41 14.38 0.90 -1.14
CA MET A 41 14.97 0.56 -2.44
C MET A 41 16.51 0.51 -2.42
N PHE A 42 17.14 1.15 -1.43
CA PHE A 42 18.59 1.20 -1.30
C PHE A 42 19.15 0.19 -0.28
N GLU A 43 18.29 -0.62 0.33
CA GLU A 43 18.68 -1.65 1.29
C GLU A 43 19.09 -2.94 0.58
N ASP A 44 20.14 -3.60 1.08
CA ASP A 44 20.65 -4.86 0.52
C ASP A 44 19.68 -6.04 0.76
N GLU A 45 18.97 -6.00 1.88
CA GLU A 45 17.96 -7.00 2.26
C GLU A 45 16.76 -6.30 2.90
N LEU A 46 15.55 -6.78 2.60
CA LEU A 46 14.31 -6.32 3.19
C LEU A 46 13.54 -7.50 3.78
N ASP A 47 12.96 -7.26 4.95
CA ASP A 47 12.07 -8.19 5.60
C ASP A 47 10.68 -8.21 4.93
N ARG A 48 9.92 -9.28 5.14
CA ARG A 48 8.53 -9.36 4.71
C ARG A 48 7.68 -8.32 5.45
N ASP A 49 6.79 -7.65 4.71
CA ASP A 49 5.82 -6.69 5.27
C ASP A 49 4.68 -7.37 6.05
N HIS A 50 4.31 -8.60 5.66
CA HIS A 50 3.11 -9.24 6.17
C HIS A 50 3.40 -10.40 7.14
N ASP A 51 2.53 -10.53 8.14
CA ASP A 51 2.53 -11.67 9.08
C ASP A 51 1.24 -12.50 8.99
N GLU A 52 0.75 -12.71 7.76
CA GLU A 52 -0.47 -13.47 7.49
C GLU A 52 -0.20 -14.61 6.49
N TRP A 53 -0.52 -15.84 6.88
CA TRP A 53 -0.23 -17.05 6.09
C TRP A 53 -0.88 -17.02 4.70
N VAL A 54 -2.12 -16.56 4.63
CA VAL A 54 -2.88 -16.49 3.36
C VAL A 54 -2.32 -15.43 2.42
N ARG A 55 -1.87 -14.28 2.95
CA ARG A 55 -1.14 -13.26 2.16
C ARG A 55 0.18 -13.84 1.65
N CYS A 56 0.93 -14.52 2.51
CA CYS A 56 2.20 -15.13 2.13
C CYS A 56 2.05 -16.17 1.02
N GLU A 57 1.02 -17.04 1.09
CA GLU A 57 0.73 -18.04 0.07
C GLU A 57 0.49 -17.43 -1.33
N ARG A 58 -0.11 -16.23 -1.38
CA ARG A 58 -0.44 -15.53 -2.63
C ARG A 58 0.53 -14.40 -2.98
N CYS A 59 1.62 -14.26 -2.24
CA CYS A 59 2.58 -13.19 -2.43
C CYS A 59 3.37 -13.39 -3.72
N GLY A 60 3.45 -12.34 -4.56
CA GLY A 60 4.11 -12.42 -5.86
C GLY A 60 5.62 -12.69 -5.80
N VAL A 61 6.26 -12.43 -4.65
CA VAL A 61 7.70 -12.68 -4.43
C VAL A 61 7.98 -13.94 -3.59
N ARG A 62 6.94 -14.75 -3.30
CA ARG A 62 7.02 -15.89 -2.37
C ARG A 62 8.14 -16.88 -2.69
N GLU A 63 8.39 -17.17 -3.97
CA GLU A 63 9.41 -18.15 -4.39
C GLU A 63 10.83 -17.72 -4.00
N TYR A 64 11.06 -16.41 -3.83
CA TYR A 64 12.36 -15.82 -3.51
C TYR A 64 12.46 -15.38 -2.05
N CYS A 65 11.35 -15.39 -1.30
CA CYS A 65 11.31 -14.93 0.08
C CYS A 65 11.83 -16.00 1.04
N ARG A 66 12.98 -15.73 1.68
CA ARG A 66 13.56 -16.61 2.71
C ARG A 66 12.79 -16.61 4.03
N GLN A 67 11.90 -15.62 4.21
CA GLN A 67 11.08 -15.43 5.39
C GLN A 67 9.63 -15.91 5.20
N ARG A 68 9.35 -16.69 4.13
CA ARG A 68 8.00 -17.18 3.86
C ARG A 68 7.43 -17.95 5.06
N LEU A 69 6.17 -17.71 5.35
CA LEU A 69 5.44 -18.43 6.38
C LEU A 69 4.96 -19.79 5.86
N ALA A 70 4.48 -19.84 4.61
CA ALA A 70 3.99 -21.03 3.92
C ALA A 70 4.95 -21.48 2.82
#